data_AF-A0A843J0Y4-F1
#
_entry.id   AF-A0A843J0Y4-F1
#
_cell.length_a   1.000
_cell.length_b   1.000
_cell.length_c   1.000
_cell.angle_alpha   90.00
_cell.angle_beta   90.00
_cell.angle_gamma   90.00
#
_symmetry.space_group_name_H-M   'P 1'
#
loop_
_entity.id
_entity.type
_entity.pdbx_description
1 polymer ?
#
loop_
_entity_poly.entity_id
_entity_poly.type
_entity_poly.pdbx_seq_one_letter_code
_entity_poly.pdbx_strand_id
1 'polypeptide(L)' 'CPKCSAPVYIAGETDIIDELAALADAGNATVMIISDDFEEGAMLFNAFGGFAAILRYRTGY' A
#
# COMPACT_ATOMS: atom_id res chain seq x y z
N CYS A 1 15.99 -3.10 -19.95
CA CYS A 1 16.06 -4.26 -19.04
C CYS A 1 17.44 -4.31 -18.41
N PRO A 2 17.58 -4.26 -17.06
CA PRO A 2 18.89 -4.27 -16.39
C PRO A 2 19.74 -5.52 -16.64
N LYS A 3 19.11 -6.64 -17.04
CA LYS A 3 19.80 -7.92 -17.29
C LYS A 3 20.25 -8.13 -18.74
N CYS A 4 19.58 -7.52 -19.73
CA CYS A 4 19.80 -7.86 -21.15
C CYS A 4 19.74 -6.67 -22.12
N SER A 5 19.72 -5.42 -21.63
CA SER A 5 19.68 -4.20 -22.46
C SER A 5 18.50 -4.05 -23.43
N ALA A 6 17.53 -4.96 -23.40
CA ALA A 6 16.30 -4.83 -24.19
C ALA A 6 15.48 -3.59 -23.78
N PRO A 7 14.74 -2.96 -24.71
CA PRO A 7 13.81 -1.88 -24.39
C PRO A 7 12.72 -2.40 -23.42
N VAL A 8 12.28 -1.53 -22.51
CA VAL A 8 11.21 -1.83 -21.54
C VAL A 8 10.01 -0.98 -21.91
N TYR A 9 8.82 -1.58 -21.82
CA TYR A 9 7.55 -0.93 -22.08
C TYR A 9 6.67 -1.05 -20.83
N ILE A 10 5.80 -0.08 -20.61
CA ILE A 10 4.79 -0.16 -19.55
C ILE A 10 3.80 -1.25 -19.95
N ALA A 11 3.72 -2.31 -19.14
CA ALA A 11 2.84 -3.45 -19.40
C ALA A 11 1.38 -3.17 -18.99
N GLY A 12 1.17 -2.25 -18.06
CA GLY A 12 -0.13 -1.85 -17.54
C GLY A 12 0.02 -0.85 -16.41
N GLU A 13 -1.11 -0.27 -16.02
CA GLU A 13 -1.27 0.66 -14.91
C GLU A 13 -2.41 0.13 -14.03
N THR A 14 -2.28 0.25 -12.71
CA THR A 14 -3.30 -0.17 -11.75
C THR A 14 -3.24 0.78 -10.57
N ASP A 15 -4.41 1.10 -10.00
CA ASP A 15 -4.47 1.93 -8.80
C ASP A 15 -3.81 1.19 -7.62
N ILE A 16 -2.99 1.90 -6.87
CA ILE A 16 -2.30 1.36 -5.69
C ILE A 16 -3.30 0.93 -4.61
N ILE A 17 -4.44 1.61 -4.50
CA ILE A 17 -5.50 1.26 -3.55
C ILE A 17 -6.11 -0.10 -3.91
N ASP A 18 -6.38 -0.33 -5.20
CA ASP A 18 -6.93 -1.59 -5.69
C ASP A 18 -5.94 -2.75 -5.51
N GLU A 19 -4.66 -2.52 -5.81
CA GLU A 19 -3.61 -3.53 -5.63
C GLU A 19 -3.46 -3.91 -4.14
N LEU A 20 -3.43 -2.93 -3.25
CA LEU A 20 -3.34 -3.18 -1.80
C LEU A 20 -4.60 -3.84 -1.24
N ALA A 21 -5.78 -3.47 -1.72
CA ALA A 21 -7.04 -4.10 -1.31
C ALA A 21 -7.08 -5.57 -1.73
N ALA A 22 -6.66 -5.90 -2.96
CA ALA A 22 -6.56 -7.28 -3.43
C ALA A 22 -5.59 -8.13 -2.59
N LEU A 23 -4.44 -7.56 -2.20
CA LEU A 23 -3.48 -8.22 -1.32
C LEU A 23 -4.04 -8.41 0.10
N ALA A 24 -4.76 -7.41 0.62
CA ALA A 24 -5.41 -7.49 1.92
C ALA A 24 -6.47 -8.59 1.95
N ASP A 25 -7.32 -8.67 0.93
CA ASP A 25 -8.33 -9.73 0.79
C ASP A 25 -7.67 -11.12 0.72
N ALA A 26 -6.60 -11.27 -0.06
CA ALA A 26 -5.83 -12.51 -0.14
C ALA A 26 -5.19 -12.91 1.21
N GLY A 27 -4.76 -11.93 2.02
CA GLY A 27 -4.22 -12.11 3.37
C GLY A 27 -5.27 -12.20 4.48
N ASN A 28 -6.55 -12.09 4.13
CA ASN A 28 -7.70 -11.95 5.03
C ASN A 28 -7.55 -10.77 6.01
N ALA A 29 -6.85 -9.72 5.60
CA ALA A 29 -6.65 -8.50 6.39
C ALA A 29 -7.86 -7.57 6.25
N THR A 30 -8.14 -6.81 7.30
CA THR A 30 -9.23 -5.83 7.27
C THR A 30 -8.75 -4.53 6.64
N VAL A 31 -9.46 -4.07 5.59
CA VAL A 31 -9.20 -2.79 4.93
C VAL A 31 -10.04 -1.70 5.57
N MET A 32 -9.43 -0.55 5.86
CA MET A 32 -10.10 0.65 6.35
C MET A 32 -9.61 1.87 5.59
N ILE A 33 -10.55 2.69 5.11
CA ILE A 33 -10.26 3.99 4.48
C ILE A 33 -10.47 5.07 5.53
N ILE A 34 -9.48 5.93 5.70
CA ILE A 34 -9.44 6.97 6.72
C ILE A 34 -9.33 8.32 6.03
N SER A 35 -10.26 9.23 6.31
CA SER A 35 -10.19 10.62 5.86
C SER A 35 -9.13 11.40 6.66
N ASP A 36 -8.55 12.43 6.06
CA ASP A 36 -7.63 13.37 6.70
C ASP A 36 -8.34 14.57 7.38
N ASP A 37 -9.68 14.54 7.45
CA ASP A 37 -10.50 15.61 8.04
C ASP A 37 -10.30 15.82 9.56
N PHE A 38 -9.64 14.89 10.24
CA PHE A 38 -9.39 14.92 11.68
C PHE A 38 -7.90 14.78 11.98
N GLU A 39 -7.47 15.22 13.17
CA GLU A 39 -6.05 15.35 13.54
C GLU A 39 -5.29 14.03 13.32
N GLU A 40 -5.81 12.92 13.80
CA GLU A 40 -5.16 11.62 13.68
C GLU A 40 -5.12 11.12 12.23
N GLY A 41 -6.13 11.42 11.42
CA GLY A 41 -6.16 11.11 9.99
C GLY A 41 -5.10 11.90 9.22
N ALA A 42 -5.01 13.20 9.48
CA ALA A 42 -3.97 14.06 8.91
C ALA A 42 -2.57 13.63 9.38
N MET A 43 -2.41 13.23 10.64
CA MET A 43 -1.16 12.68 11.14
C MET A 43 -0.78 11.39 10.43
N LEU A 44 -1.73 10.49 10.18
CA LEU A 44 -1.48 9.25 9.44
C LEU A 44 -0.99 9.55 8.02
N PHE A 45 -1.65 10.48 7.33
CA PHE A 45 -1.24 10.88 5.99
C PHE A 45 0.17 11.50 5.97
N ASN A 46 0.44 12.44 6.87
CA ASN A 46 1.72 13.16 6.91
C ASN A 46 2.90 12.31 7.40
N ALA A 47 2.68 11.42 8.37
CA ALA A 47 3.75 10.62 8.97
C ALA A 47 4.04 9.32 8.18
N PHE A 48 3.00 8.70 7.61
CA PHE A 48 3.11 7.39 6.95
C PHE A 48 2.83 7.45 5.44
N GLY A 49 2.61 8.65 4.88
CA GLY A 49 2.37 8.82 3.44
C GLY A 49 1.00 8.31 2.97
N GLY A 50 0.03 8.20 3.89
CA GLY A 50 -1.33 7.75 3.58
C GLY A 50 -1.55 6.24 3.68
N PHE A 51 -0.51 5.45 4.00
CA PHE A 51 -0.62 3.99 4.11
C PHE A 51 -0.04 3.49 5.44
N ALA A 52 -0.81 2.69 6.16
CA ALA A 52 -0.37 2.06 7.41
C ALA A 52 -0.97 0.65 7.55
N ALA A 53 -0.30 -0.21 8.33
CA ALA A 53 -0.78 -1.56 8.59
C ALA A 53 -0.47 -1.98 10.04
N ILE A 54 -1.42 -2.70 10.63
CA ILE A 54 -1.23 -3.36 11.94
C ILE A 54 -1.02 -4.85 11.67
N LEU A 55 0.13 -5.37 12.10
CA LEU A 55 0.47 -6.77 11.90
C LEU A 55 -0.15 -7.65 12.98
N ARG A 56 -0.58 -8.86 12.59
CA ARG A 56 -1.10 -9.87 13.53
C ARG A 56 -0.05 -10.40 14.50
N TYR A 57 1.21 -10.40 14.07
CA TYR A 57 2.35 -10.85 14.85
C TYR A 57 3.59 -10.06 14.44
N ARG A 58 4.57 -10.01 15.34
CA ARG A 58 5.83 -9.32 15.09
C ARG A 58 6.61 -10.07 13.99
N THR A 59 6.95 -9.36 12.90
CA THR A 59 7.74 -9.91 11.78
C THR A 59 9.17 -9.36 11.73
N GLY A 60 9.49 -8.34 12.53
CA GLY A 60 10.83 -7.75 12.65
C GLY A 60 11.57 -8.17 13.93
N TYR A 61 12.89 -8.04 13.92
CA TYR A 61 13.75 -8.22 15.11
C TYR A 61 13.60 -7.11 16.14
#